data_AF-A0A946SGU3-F1
#
_entry.id   AF-A0A946SGU3-F1
#
_cell.length_a   1.000
_cell.length_b   1.000
_cell.length_c   1.000
_cell.angle_alpha   90.00
_cell.angle_beta   90.00
_cell.angle_gamma   90.00
#
_symmetry.space_group_name_H-M   'P 1'
#
loop_
_entity.id
_entity.type
_entity.pdbx_description
1 polymer ?
#
loop_
_entity_poly.entity_id
_entity_poly.type
_entity_poly.pdbx_seq_one_letter_code
_entity_poly.pdbx_strand_id
1 'polypeptide(L)'
;MSTFAIGDIQGCYEEFRKLLEIIQFDEKKDQLWLTGDLVNRGPQSLEVLNYLYSIDQSIITVLGNHDLHLIALALSNKRIESKDESLQAILKSKNKINLIEWLRSKPLMHFDQELNTVLVHAGIHPDWSVK
;
A
#
# COMPACT_ATOMS: atom_id res chain seq x y z
N MET A 1 20.27 -2.91 8.92
CA MET A 1 18.90 -2.98 8.40
C MET A 1 18.15 -1.83 9.01
N SER A 2 17.81 -0.83 8.20
CA SER A 2 16.97 0.28 8.63
C SER A 2 15.50 -0.04 8.31
N THR A 3 14.58 0.45 9.14
CA THR A 3 13.14 0.38 8.86
C THR A 3 12.63 1.81 8.67
N PHE A 4 12.04 2.09 7.51
CA PHE A 4 11.46 3.39 7.19
C PHE A 4 9.94 3.30 7.18
N ALA A 5 9.28 4.05 8.05
CA ALA A 5 7.83 4.18 8.05
C ALA A 5 7.40 5.38 7.18
N ILE A 6 6.53 5.14 6.21
CA ILE A 6 6.05 6.14 5.25
C ILE A 6 4.51 6.20 5.31
N GLY A 7 4.01 7.44 5.28
CA GLY A 7 2.59 7.75 5.25
C GLY A 7 1.91 7.37 3.93
N ASP A 8 0.67 7.83 3.77
CA ASP A 8 -0.13 7.73 2.55
C ASP A 8 0.67 8.11 1.28
N ILE A 9 0.77 7.17 0.34
CA ILE A 9 1.42 7.41 -0.95
C ILE A 9 0.41 7.97 -1.95
N GLN A 10 -0.83 7.46 -1.94
CA GLN A 10 -1.94 7.93 -2.77
C GLN A 10 -1.55 8.14 -4.24
N GLY A 11 -0.87 7.16 -4.85
CA GLY A 11 -0.49 7.23 -6.27
C GLY A 11 0.57 8.29 -6.65
N CYS A 12 1.24 8.93 -5.68
CA CYS A 12 2.35 9.87 -5.91
C CYS A 12 3.67 9.12 -6.18
N TYR A 13 3.74 8.40 -7.30
CA TYR A 13 4.87 7.51 -7.61
C TYR A 13 6.20 8.27 -7.72
N GLU A 14 6.26 9.39 -8.44
CA GLU A 14 7.52 10.13 -8.63
C GLU A 14 8.06 10.69 -7.31
N GLU A 15 7.19 11.26 -6.48
CA GLU A 15 7.54 11.77 -5.15
C GLU A 15 8.02 10.64 -4.24
N PHE A 16 7.33 9.50 -4.28
CA PHE A 16 7.74 8.32 -3.51
C PHE A 16 9.11 7.81 -3.95
N ARG A 17 9.38 7.70 -5.25
CA ARG A 17 10.70 7.30 -5.77
C ARG A 17 11.81 8.28 -5.36
N LYS A 18 11.55 9.59 -5.45
CA LYS A 18 12.50 10.62 -4.98
C LYS A 18 12.77 10.52 -3.48
N LEU A 19 11.74 10.24 -2.67
CA LEU A 19 11.93 10.01 -1.24
C LEU A 19 12.85 8.82 -0.99
N LEU A 20 12.62 7.70 -1.68
CA LEU A 20 13.46 6.49 -1.57
C LEU A 20 14.92 6.75 -1.97
N GLU A 21 15.16 7.61 -2.97
CA GLU A 21 16.50 8.05 -3.35
C GLU A 21 17.15 8.91 -2.25
N ILE A 22 16.41 9.85 -1.67
CA ILE A 22 16.91 10.75 -0.61
C ILE A 22 17.33 9.95 0.63
N ILE A 23 16.52 8.96 1.03
CA ILE A 23 16.83 8.10 2.18
C ILE A 23 17.80 6.96 1.83
N GLN A 24 18.23 6.86 0.56
CA GLN A 24 19.13 5.84 0.04
C GLN A 24 18.63 4.41 0.31
N PHE A 25 17.34 4.18 0.13
CA PHE A 25 16.69 2.89 0.41
C PHE A 25 17.31 1.76 -0.43
N ASP A 26 17.73 0.68 0.24
CA ASP A 26 18.22 -0.55 -0.39
C ASP A 26 17.28 -1.72 -0.07
N GLU A 27 16.48 -2.15 -1.06
CA GLU A 27 15.51 -3.25 -0.94
C GLU A 27 16.11 -4.60 -0.50
N LYS A 28 17.45 -4.77 -0.59
CA LYS A 28 18.13 -5.99 -0.13
C LYS A 28 18.57 -5.92 1.33
N LYS A 29 18.52 -4.75 1.95
CA LYS A 29 19.07 -4.50 3.30
C LYS A 29 18.10 -3.82 4.26
N ASP A 30 17.13 -3.08 3.74
CA ASP A 30 16.21 -2.25 4.49
C ASP A 30 14.77 -2.73 4.32
N GLN A 31 13.88 -2.26 5.20
CA GLN A 31 12.44 -2.48 5.09
C GLN A 31 11.67 -1.16 4.97
N LEU A 32 10.60 -1.18 4.18
CA LEU A 32 9.58 -0.13 4.15
C LEU A 32 8.34 -0.58 4.89
N TRP A 33 7.91 0.25 5.84
CA TRP A 33 6.64 0.15 6.52
C TRP A 33 5.69 1.18 5.93
N LEU A 34 4.59 0.72 5.34
CA LEU A 34 3.62 1.57 4.67
C LEU A 34 2.27 1.54 5.41
N THR A 35 1.74 2.72 5.67
CA THR A 35 0.51 2.93 6.46
C THR A 35 -0.79 2.65 5.70
N GLY A 36 -0.70 2.12 4.48
CA GLY A 36 -1.84 1.94 3.58
C GLY A 36 -2.10 3.18 2.73
N ASP A 37 -3.26 3.22 2.08
CA ASP A 37 -3.64 4.23 1.08
C ASP A 37 -2.52 4.40 0.03
N LEU A 38 -2.14 3.28 -0.57
CA LEU A 38 -1.10 3.20 -1.60
C LEU A 38 -1.58 3.82 -2.92
N VAL A 39 -2.88 3.74 -3.16
CA VAL A 39 -3.57 4.14 -4.40
C VAL A 39 -4.53 5.30 -4.16
N ASN A 40 -5.13 5.77 -5.26
CA ASN A 40 -6.18 6.80 -5.32
C ASN A 40 -5.64 8.23 -5.22
N ARG A 41 -6.36 9.21 -5.76
CA ARG A 41 -6.00 10.65 -5.85
C ARG A 41 -4.83 11.00 -6.76
N GLY A 42 -3.67 10.37 -6.60
CA GLY A 42 -2.50 10.58 -7.45
C GLY A 42 -2.61 9.82 -8.78
N PRO A 43 -2.02 10.37 -9.85
CA PRO A 43 -2.21 9.84 -11.20
C PRO A 43 -1.55 8.48 -11.43
N GLN A 44 -0.55 8.11 -10.62
CA GLN A 44 0.35 6.98 -10.87
C GLN A 44 0.13 5.81 -9.89
N SER A 45 -1.13 5.55 -9.53
CA SER A 45 -1.51 4.45 -8.62
C SER A 45 -1.07 3.07 -9.13
N LEU A 46 -1.07 2.85 -10.46
CA LEU A 46 -0.65 1.59 -11.06
C LEU A 46 0.87 1.38 -10.93
N GLU A 47 1.65 2.44 -11.11
CA GLU A 47 3.10 2.44 -11.00
C GLU A 47 3.53 2.16 -9.55
N VAL A 48 2.85 2.79 -8.57
CA VAL A 48 3.05 2.49 -7.14
C VAL A 48 2.84 1.01 -6.86
N LEU A 49 1.69 0.44 -7.26
CA LEU A 49 1.41 -0.97 -6.98
C LEU A 49 2.38 -1.92 -7.69
N ASN A 50 2.74 -1.67 -8.95
CA ASN A 50 3.71 -2.53 -9.64
C ASN A 50 5.09 -2.48 -8.99
N TYR A 51 5.54 -1.30 -8.56
CA TYR A 51 6.82 -1.18 -7.87
C TYR A 51 6.81 -1.92 -6.54
N LEU A 52 5.82 -1.65 -5.68
CA LEU A 52 5.71 -2.32 -4.38
C LEU A 52 5.58 -3.84 -4.51
N TYR A 53 4.81 -4.31 -5.50
CA TYR A 53 4.72 -5.73 -5.83
C TYR A 53 6.07 -6.32 -6.23
N SER A 54 6.90 -5.60 -6.99
CA SER A 54 8.22 -6.07 -7.43
C SER A 54 9.24 -6.23 -6.30
N ILE A 55 9.06 -5.49 -5.20
CA ILE A 55 9.97 -5.49 -4.04
C ILE A 55 9.31 -6.02 -2.77
N ASP A 56 8.25 -6.83 -2.90
CA ASP A 56 7.37 -7.27 -1.81
C ASP A 56 8.11 -7.80 -0.57
N GLN A 57 9.24 -8.47 -0.76
CA GLN A 57 10.05 -9.02 0.34
C GLN A 57 10.61 -7.95 1.28
N SER A 58 10.69 -6.70 0.83
CA SER A 58 11.15 -5.54 1.61
C SER A 58 9.99 -4.66 2.12
N ILE A 59 8.73 -5.07 1.89
CA ILE A 59 7.54 -4.29 2.21
C ILE A 59 6.74 -4.93 3.33
N ILE A 60 6.49 -4.15 4.38
CA ILE A 60 5.42 -4.39 5.35
C ILE A 60 4.38 -3.28 5.14
N THR A 61 3.16 -3.64 4.79
CA THR A 61 2.08 -2.67 4.59
C THR A 61 0.80 -3.15 5.25
N VAL A 62 -0.01 -2.20 5.68
CA VAL A 62 -1.40 -2.43 6.08
C VAL A 62 -2.35 -1.88 5.04
N LEU A 63 -3.61 -2.32 5.09
CA LEU A 63 -4.66 -1.83 4.20
C LEU A 63 -5.25 -0.51 4.72
N GLY A 64 -5.25 0.51 3.86
CA GLY A 64 -6.00 1.75 4.04
C GLY A 64 -7.40 1.69 3.44
N ASN A 65 -8.21 2.73 3.67
CA ASN A 65 -9.58 2.76 3.15
C ASN A 65 -9.64 2.84 1.63
N HIS A 66 -8.69 3.52 0.97
CA HIS A 66 -8.64 3.62 -0.48
C HIS A 66 -8.19 2.30 -1.12
N ASP A 67 -7.32 1.55 -0.45
CA ASP A 67 -6.92 0.20 -0.87
C ASP A 67 -8.11 -0.77 -0.83
N LEU A 68 -8.86 -0.75 0.29
CA LEU A 68 -10.09 -1.55 0.44
C LEU A 68 -11.14 -1.17 -0.61
N HIS A 69 -11.26 0.12 -0.94
CA HIS A 69 -12.15 0.57 -2.01
C HIS A 69 -11.76 -0.01 -3.37
N LEU A 70 -10.47 0.01 -3.73
CA LEU A 70 -9.97 -0.61 -4.96
C LEU A 70 -10.26 -2.12 -5.00
N ILE A 71 -10.03 -2.84 -3.91
CA ILE A 71 -10.36 -4.27 -3.80
C ILE A 71 -11.85 -4.50 -4.05
N ALA A 72 -12.71 -3.70 -3.41
CA ALA A 72 -14.16 -3.81 -3.57
C ALA A 72 -14.59 -3.56 -5.03
N LEU A 73 -14.02 -2.54 -5.69
CA LEU A 73 -14.27 -2.28 -7.11
C LEU A 73 -13.86 -3.45 -7.99
N ALA A 74 -12.67 -4.01 -7.77
CA ALA A 74 -12.11 -5.10 -8.57
C ALA A 74 -12.91 -6.41 -8.46
N LEU A 75 -13.50 -6.67 -7.29
CA LEU A 75 -14.29 -7.87 -7.02
C LEU A 75 -15.79 -7.69 -7.29
N SER A 76 -16.26 -6.45 -7.46
CA SER A 76 -17.67 -6.20 -7.72
C SER A 76 -18.08 -6.65 -9.13
N ASN A 77 -19.15 -7.44 -9.21
CA ASN A 77 -19.75 -7.87 -10.49
C ASN A 77 -20.50 -6.75 -11.22
N LYS A 78 -20.74 -5.62 -10.55
CA LYS A 78 -21.29 -4.43 -11.18
C LYS A 78 -20.14 -3.73 -11.90
N ARG A 79 -20.39 -3.23 -13.11
CA ARG A 79 -19.51 -2.25 -13.77
C ARG A 79 -19.56 -0.94 -12.96
N ILE A 80 -19.00 -0.94 -11.76
CA ILE A 80 -18.72 0.30 -11.04
C ILE A 80 -17.47 0.83 -11.71
N GLU A 81 -17.68 1.58 -12.77
CA GLU A 81 -16.61 2.39 -13.33
C GLU A 81 -16.27 3.43 -12.27
N SER A 82 -15.11 3.28 -11.64
CA SER A 82 -14.54 4.36 -10.84
C SER A 82 -14.49 5.60 -11.73
N LYS A 83 -14.98 6.73 -11.24
CA LYS A 83 -14.74 8.03 -11.90
C LYS A 83 -13.28 8.45 -11.81
N ASP A 84 -12.51 7.80 -10.94
CA ASP A 84 -11.09 8.03 -10.78
C ASP A 84 -10.29 7.27 -11.85
N GLU A 85 -9.67 8.02 -12.76
CA GLU A 85 -8.85 7.49 -13.85
C GLU A 85 -7.65 6.67 -13.35
N SER A 86 -7.08 7.01 -12.18
CA SER A 86 -5.92 6.29 -11.62
C SER A 86 -6.28 4.86 -11.21
N LEU A 87 -7.47 4.66 -10.64
CA LEU A 87 -7.96 3.32 -10.29
C LEU A 87 -8.36 2.54 -11.53
N GLN A 88 -8.90 3.21 -12.56
CA GLN A 88 -9.21 2.55 -13.83
C GLN A 88 -7.95 1.97 -14.50
N ALA A 89 -6.81 2.65 -14.40
CA ALA A 89 -5.55 2.13 -14.93
C ALA A 89 -5.21 0.75 -14.32
N ILE A 90 -5.40 0.59 -13.01
CA ILE A 90 -5.20 -0.70 -12.32
C ILE A 90 -6.22 -1.74 -12.77
N LEU A 91 -7.51 -1.37 -12.80
CA LEU A 91 -8.61 -2.26 -13.16
C LEU A 91 -8.58 -2.72 -14.64
N LYS A 92 -7.89 -1.99 -15.51
CA LYS A 92 -7.69 -2.34 -16.92
C LYS A 92 -6.31 -2.96 -17.20
N SER A 93 -5.41 -2.97 -16.21
CA SER A 93 -4.05 -3.47 -16.38
C SER A 93 -4.01 -4.99 -16.62
N LYS A 94 -3.01 -5.45 -17.38
CA LYS A 94 -2.78 -6.88 -17.59
C LYS A 94 -2.48 -7.63 -16.29
N ASN A 95 -1.81 -6.97 -15.35
CA ASN A 95 -1.40 -7.55 -14.07
C ASN A 95 -2.44 -7.39 -12.95
N LYS A 96 -3.66 -6.91 -13.27
CA LYS A 96 -4.72 -6.61 -12.30
C LYS A 96 -4.91 -7.72 -11.28
N ILE A 97 -5.04 -8.97 -11.73
CA ILE A 97 -5.37 -10.09 -10.84
C ILE A 97 -4.29 -10.22 -9.77
N ASN A 98 -3.02 -10.25 -10.15
CA ASN A 98 -1.91 -10.39 -9.21
C ASN A 98 -1.82 -9.20 -8.26
N LEU A 99 -2.00 -7.97 -8.77
CA LEU A 99 -1.96 -6.76 -7.92
C LEU A 99 -3.08 -6.74 -6.89
N ILE A 100 -4.29 -7.13 -7.28
CA ILE A 100 -5.45 -7.18 -6.37
C ILE A 100 -5.30 -8.31 -5.37
N GLU A 101 -4.88 -9.51 -5.78
CA GLU A 101 -4.63 -10.61 -4.84
C GLU A 101 -3.49 -10.30 -3.87
N TRP A 102 -2.43 -9.64 -4.35
CA TRP A 102 -1.36 -9.14 -3.49
C TRP A 102 -1.87 -8.15 -2.46
N LEU A 103 -2.64 -7.14 -2.88
CA LEU A 103 -3.20 -6.14 -1.96
C LEU A 103 -4.14 -6.81 -0.94
N ARG A 104 -4.99 -7.75 -1.38
CA ARG A 104 -5.90 -8.52 -0.52
C ARG A 104 -5.19 -9.38 0.53
N SER A 105 -3.95 -9.78 0.29
CA SER A 105 -3.16 -10.55 1.24
C SER A 105 -2.58 -9.69 2.38
N LYS A 106 -2.63 -8.37 2.26
CA LYS A 106 -2.08 -7.45 3.25
C LYS A 106 -3.00 -7.35 4.47
N PRO A 107 -2.44 -7.29 5.69
CA PRO A 107 -3.23 -7.22 6.91
C PRO A 107 -3.85 -5.83 7.13
N LEU A 108 -4.80 -5.73 8.06
CA LEU A 108 -5.32 -4.44 8.55
C LEU A 108 -4.41 -3.82 9.63
N MET A 109 -3.61 -4.65 10.31
CA MET A 109 -2.70 -4.25 11.37
C MET A 109 -1.45 -5.14 11.33
N HIS A 110 -0.29 -4.56 11.54
CA HIS A 110 0.96 -5.28 11.77
C HIS A 110 1.52 -4.87 13.13
N PHE A 111 1.95 -5.85 13.93
CA PHE A 111 2.64 -5.61 15.19
C PHE A 111 4.01 -6.27 15.13
N ASP A 112 5.04 -5.46 15.32
CA ASP A 112 6.41 -5.94 15.45
C ASP A 112 6.78 -6.01 16.93
N GLN A 113 7.15 -7.22 17.37
CA GLN A 113 7.47 -7.48 18.76
C GLN A 113 8.85 -6.97 19.16
N GLU A 114 9.81 -6.90 18.24
CA GLU A 114 11.18 -6.46 18.53
C GLU A 114 11.23 -4.93 18.67
N LEU A 115 10.54 -4.23 17.78
CA LEU A 115 10.37 -2.78 17.81
C LEU A 115 9.29 -2.34 18.80
N ASN A 116 8.49 -3.27 19.33
CA ASN A 116 7.30 -3.00 20.17
C ASN A 116 6.41 -1.89 19.54
N THR A 117 6.15 -2.01 18.25
CA THR A 117 5.50 -0.96 17.45
C THR A 117 4.35 -1.55 16.63
N VAL A 118 3.24 -0.81 16.57
CA VAL A 118 2.09 -1.16 15.72
C VAL A 118 2.07 -0.26 14.49
N LEU A 119 1.85 -0.89 13.35
CA LEU A 119 1.47 -0.24 12.10
C LEU A 119 -0.01 -0.49 11.85
N VAL A 120 -0.78 0.59 11.72
CA VAL A 120 -2.22 0.58 11.40
C VAL A 120 -2.54 1.89 10.68
N HIS A 121 -3.51 1.86 9.77
CA HIS A 121 -3.84 3.02 8.95
C HIS A 121 -4.49 4.16 9.74
N ALA A 122 -5.57 3.89 10.47
CA ALA A 122 -6.38 4.92 11.14
C ALA A 122 -6.14 5.03 12.66
N GLY A 123 -5.25 4.21 13.21
CA GLY A 123 -4.99 4.12 14.66
C GLY A 123 -5.74 2.99 15.36
N ILE A 124 -5.61 2.97 16.69
CA ILE A 124 -6.20 1.97 17.57
C ILE A 124 -7.14 2.70 18.53
N HIS A 125 -8.36 2.18 18.69
CA HIS A 125 -9.30 2.73 19.66
C HIS A 125 -8.68 2.65 21.08
N PRO A 126 -8.80 3.68 21.94
CA PRO A 126 -8.12 3.70 23.25
C PRO A 126 -8.53 2.53 24.17
N ASP A 127 -9.73 1.98 23.99
CA ASP A 127 -10.21 0.82 24.76
C ASP A 127 -9.74 -0.53 24.23
N TRP A 128 -9.02 -0.57 23.09
CA TRP A 128 -8.52 -1.81 22.51
C TRP A 128 -7.09 -2.06 22.96
N SER A 129 -6.84 -3.27 23.48
CA SER A 129 -5.48 -3.74 23.68
C SER A 129 -4.92 -4.29 22.38
N VAL A 130 -3.60 -4.15 22.20
CA VAL A 130 -2.84 -4.71 21.06
C VAL A 130 -2.47 -6.18 21.31
N LYS A 131 -2.66 -6.63 22.56
CA LYS A 131 -2.43 -7.99 23.07
C LYS A 131 -3.46 -8.35 24.12
#